data_AF-A0A4R3SPV6-F1
#
_entry.id   AF-A0A4R3SPV6-F1
#
_cell.length_a   1.000
_cell.length_b   1.000
_cell.length_c   1.000
_cell.angle_alpha   90.00
_cell.angle_beta   90.00
_cell.angle_gamma   90.00
#
_symmetry.space_group_name_H-M   'P 1'
#
loop_
_entity.id
_entity.type
_entity.pdbx_description
1 polymer ?
#
loop_
_entity_poly.entity_id
_entity_poly.type
_entity_poly.pdbx_seq_one_letter_code
_entity_poly.pdbx_strand_id
1 'polypeptide(L)'
;MNTDTRHVANARRIAVAWRYDVPLVAGLTVLWALLWGSWTPLTLLCGIVVALLVTQALPLPPVPLSARFSIVHAVRFLVVWSGLVITASFRVAWVAFRPRGVRRSSITLVQLHSTAEMTFTLATLAISLVPGSYVADVDLRRRRLLLHVLDTERVEQVEAARREALGIEAMVIRALGSKQDVSELSEPLPEVTR
;
A
#
# COMPACT_ATOMS: atom_id res chain seq x y z
N MET A 1 40.35 27.38 -8.54
CA MET A 1 39.69 27.55 -7.23
C MET A 1 38.22 27.13 -7.32
N ASN A 2 37.91 25.81 -7.39
CA ASN A 2 36.51 25.31 -7.35
C ASN A 2 36.41 23.77 -7.12
N THR A 3 37.14 23.22 -6.16
CA THR A 3 37.10 21.77 -5.81
C THR A 3 36.38 21.50 -4.49
N ASP A 4 36.27 22.47 -3.58
CA ASP A 4 35.66 22.29 -2.26
C ASP A 4 34.13 22.16 -2.28
N THR A 5 33.45 22.80 -3.23
CA THR A 5 31.97 22.82 -3.29
C THR A 5 31.36 21.47 -3.65
N ARG A 6 32.13 20.57 -4.29
CA ARG A 6 31.67 19.23 -4.68
C ARG A 6 31.67 18.23 -3.53
N HIS A 7 32.63 18.31 -2.60
CA HIS A 7 32.74 17.36 -1.50
C HIS A 7 31.66 17.55 -0.44
N VAL A 8 31.28 18.80 -0.16
CA VAL A 8 30.22 19.12 0.83
C VAL A 8 28.84 18.69 0.33
N ALA A 9 28.57 18.82 -0.97
CA ALA A 9 27.33 18.35 -1.57
C ALA A 9 27.20 16.81 -1.55
N ASN A 10 28.31 16.09 -1.71
CA ASN A 10 28.32 14.63 -1.71
C ASN A 10 28.17 14.06 -0.29
N ALA A 11 28.87 14.62 0.70
CA ALA A 11 28.74 14.22 2.10
C ALA A 11 27.29 14.40 2.62
N ARG A 12 26.62 15.47 2.20
CA ARG A 12 25.22 15.75 2.57
C ARG A 12 24.23 14.79 1.88
N ARG A 13 24.52 14.32 0.65
CA ARG A 13 23.73 13.27 -0.02
C ARG A 13 23.92 11.90 0.62
N ILE A 14 25.15 11.54 0.98
CA ILE A 14 25.48 10.27 1.67
C ILE A 14 24.86 10.24 3.08
N ALA A 15 24.93 11.35 3.83
CA ALA A 15 24.31 11.44 5.16
C ALA A 15 22.77 11.37 5.13
N VAL A 16 22.14 11.89 4.07
CA VAL A 16 20.69 11.75 3.88
C VAL A 16 20.34 10.33 3.44
N ALA A 17 21.10 9.72 2.52
CA ALA A 17 20.92 8.32 2.11
C ALA A 17 21.02 7.36 3.30
N TRP A 18 22.03 7.53 4.15
CA TRP A 18 22.22 6.72 5.37
C TRP A 18 20.99 6.74 6.29
N ARG A 19 20.27 7.87 6.38
CA ARG A 19 19.12 7.97 7.27
C ARG A 19 17.88 7.23 6.75
N TYR A 20 17.78 7.02 5.43
CA TYR A 20 16.77 6.19 4.80
C TYR A 20 17.19 4.72 4.71
N ASP A 21 18.49 4.44 4.69
CA ASP A 21 19.03 3.07 4.65
C ASP A 21 18.91 2.36 6.00
N VAL A 22 18.96 3.07 7.14
CA VAL A 22 18.89 2.42 8.47
C VAL A 22 17.61 1.57 8.67
N PRO A 23 16.39 2.08 8.42
CA PRO A 23 15.18 1.25 8.53
C PRO A 23 15.17 0.07 7.55
N LEU A 24 15.70 0.26 6.34
CA LEU A 24 15.77 -0.78 5.32
C LEU A 24 16.73 -1.90 5.72
N VAL A 25 17.95 -1.55 6.16
CA VAL A 25 18.96 -2.50 6.64
C VAL A 25 18.47 -3.23 7.89
N ALA A 26 17.83 -2.52 8.83
CA ALA A 26 17.22 -3.13 10.00
C ALA A 26 16.11 -4.12 9.59
N GLY A 27 15.24 -3.73 8.67
CA GLY A 27 14.17 -4.58 8.14
C GLY A 27 14.70 -5.83 7.44
N LEU A 28 15.71 -5.70 6.59
CA LEU A 28 16.37 -6.85 5.93
C LEU A 28 17.05 -7.77 6.94
N THR A 29 17.68 -7.21 7.97
CA THR A 29 18.34 -8.01 9.02
C THR A 29 17.30 -8.81 9.81
N VAL A 30 16.16 -8.21 10.14
CA VAL A 30 15.03 -8.91 10.79
C VAL A 30 14.46 -9.99 9.88
N LEU A 31 14.25 -9.68 8.60
CA LEU A 31 13.79 -10.65 7.60
C LEU A 31 14.75 -11.83 7.48
N TRP A 32 16.06 -11.57 7.49
CA TRP A 32 17.10 -12.59 7.50
C TRP A 32 17.03 -13.48 8.74
N ALA A 33 16.89 -12.90 9.94
CA ALA A 33 16.72 -13.67 11.17
C ALA A 33 15.45 -14.54 11.14
N LEU A 34 14.36 -14.02 10.56
CA LEU A 34 13.11 -14.75 10.36
C LEU A 34 13.27 -15.91 9.37
N LEU A 35 14.01 -15.71 8.28
CA LEU A 35 14.28 -16.73 7.26
C LEU A 35 15.00 -17.94 7.84
N TRP A 36 15.98 -17.71 8.71
CA TRP A 36 16.73 -18.76 9.39
C TRP A 36 16.07 -19.24 10.68
N GLY A 37 14.99 -18.59 11.14
CA GLY A 37 14.32 -18.88 12.40
C GLY A 37 15.23 -18.71 13.64
N SER A 38 16.36 -18.00 13.52
CA SER A 38 17.37 -17.91 14.56
C SER A 38 17.77 -16.46 14.83
N TRP A 39 17.74 -16.09 16.10
CA TRP A 39 18.08 -14.75 16.58
C TRP A 39 19.47 -14.70 17.24
N THR A 40 20.40 -15.50 16.73
CA THR A 40 21.77 -15.53 17.27
C THR A 40 22.54 -14.28 16.83
N PRO A 41 23.52 -13.79 17.63
CA PRO A 41 24.37 -12.66 17.23
C PRO A 41 25.09 -12.89 15.89
N LEU A 42 25.46 -14.14 15.60
CA LEU A 42 26.09 -14.52 14.34
C LEU A 42 25.11 -14.38 13.16
N THR A 43 23.87 -14.86 13.31
CA THR A 43 22.82 -14.72 12.29
C THR A 43 22.53 -13.25 12.01
N LEU A 44 22.45 -12.42 13.05
CA LEU A 44 22.21 -10.98 12.93
C LEU A 44 23.39 -10.28 12.23
N LEU A 45 24.63 -10.60 12.57
CA LEU A 45 25.81 -10.01 11.93
C LEU A 45 25.88 -10.37 10.44
N CYS A 46 25.68 -11.65 10.09
CA CYS A 46 25.56 -12.08 8.70
C CYS A 46 24.40 -11.37 7.99
N GLY A 47 23.27 -11.21 8.66
CA GLY A 47 22.11 -10.48 8.15
C GLY A 47 22.42 -9.02 7.84
N ILE A 48 23.17 -8.33 8.71
CA ILE A 48 23.60 -6.94 8.46
C ILE A 48 24.52 -6.87 7.24
N VAL A 49 25.50 -7.78 7.13
CA VAL A 49 26.42 -7.81 5.98
C VAL A 49 25.65 -8.04 4.67
N VAL A 50 24.73 -9.00 4.68
CA VAL A 50 23.86 -9.28 3.53
C VAL A 50 22.96 -8.09 3.22
N ALA A 51 22.36 -7.47 4.23
CA ALA A 51 21.50 -6.30 4.07
C ALA A 51 22.26 -5.13 3.43
N LEU A 52 23.48 -4.85 3.88
CA LEU A 52 24.34 -3.83 3.28
C LEU A 52 24.71 -4.18 1.84
N LEU A 53 25.06 -5.44 1.55
CA LEU A 53 25.35 -5.86 0.18
C LEU A 53 24.13 -5.68 -0.74
N VAL A 54 22.94 -6.01 -0.25
CA VAL A 54 21.69 -5.84 -1.00
C VAL A 54 21.37 -4.38 -1.25
N THR A 55 21.49 -3.49 -0.25
CA THR A 55 21.21 -2.06 -0.44
C THR A 55 22.21 -1.38 -1.38
N GLN A 56 23.45 -1.86 -1.43
CA GLN A 56 24.45 -1.37 -2.40
C GLN A 56 24.22 -1.92 -3.81
N ALA A 57 23.82 -3.20 -3.94
CA ALA A 57 23.56 -3.83 -5.23
C ALA A 57 22.23 -3.37 -5.86
N LEU A 58 21.23 -3.05 -5.03
CA LEU A 58 19.89 -2.65 -5.41
C LEU A 58 19.54 -1.30 -4.75
N PRO A 59 20.13 -0.19 -5.21
CA PRO A 59 19.83 1.13 -4.67
C PRO A 59 18.39 1.50 -5.01
N LEU A 60 17.50 1.43 -4.02
CA LEU A 60 16.13 1.87 -4.20
C LEU A 60 16.08 3.41 -4.25
N PRO A 61 15.31 4.01 -5.17
CA PRO A 61 15.06 5.44 -5.13
C PRO A 61 14.43 5.80 -3.78
N PRO A 62 14.86 6.91 -3.15
CA PRO A 62 14.36 7.29 -1.84
C PRO A 62 12.85 7.52 -1.94
N VAL A 63 12.09 6.64 -1.30
CA VAL A 63 10.63 6.79 -1.21
C VAL A 63 10.38 7.93 -0.21
N PRO A 64 9.67 9.00 -0.61
CA PRO A 64 9.30 10.06 0.31
C PRO A 64 8.26 9.51 1.30
N LEU A 65 8.76 8.85 2.36
CA LEU A 65 7.94 8.49 3.50
C LEU A 65 7.39 9.79 4.08
N SER A 66 6.08 9.96 3.99
CA SER A 66 5.43 11.09 4.64
C SER A 66 5.75 11.05 6.13
N ALA A 67 6.24 12.15 6.69
CA ALA A 67 6.62 12.22 8.11
C ALA A 67 5.44 12.01 9.09
N ARG A 68 4.20 11.74 8.61
CA ARG A 68 2.99 11.59 9.42
C ARG A 68 2.53 10.15 9.66
N PHE A 69 3.44 9.18 9.69
CA PHE A 69 3.08 7.80 10.04
C PHE A 69 2.39 7.76 11.41
N SER A 70 1.08 7.50 11.42
CA SER A 70 0.29 7.42 12.64
C SER A 70 0.08 5.96 13.00
N ILE A 71 0.84 5.46 13.98
CA ILE A 71 0.74 4.08 14.48
C ILE A 71 -0.70 3.74 14.87
N VAL A 72 -1.41 4.67 15.52
CA VAL A 72 -2.81 4.47 15.95
C VAL A 72 -3.75 4.24 14.76
N HIS A 73 -3.63 5.06 13.71
CA HIS A 73 -4.46 4.92 12.51
C HIS A 73 -4.05 3.69 11.69
N ALA A 74 -2.76 3.34 11.66
CA ALA A 74 -2.28 2.13 11.01
C ALA A 74 -2.82 0.86 11.69
N VAL A 75 -2.81 0.80 13.02
CA VAL A 75 -3.40 -0.31 13.79
C VAL A 75 -4.91 -0.38 13.56
N ARG A 76 -5.61 0.77 13.61
CA ARG A 76 -7.06 0.81 13.33
C ARG A 76 -7.38 0.31 11.91
N PHE A 77 -6.62 0.77 10.92
CA PHE A 77 -6.74 0.30 9.54
C PHE A 77 -6.56 -1.21 9.49
N LEU A 78 -5.48 -1.74 10.07
CA LEU A 78 -5.17 -3.17 10.06
C LEU A 78 -6.29 -4.02 10.69
N VAL A 79 -6.85 -3.58 11.82
CA VAL A 79 -7.95 -4.29 12.50
C VAL A 79 -9.22 -4.29 11.65
N VAL A 80 -9.65 -3.12 11.16
CA VAL A 80 -10.89 -2.99 10.38
C VAL A 80 -10.74 -3.74 9.05
N TRP A 81 -9.62 -3.55 8.36
CA TRP A 81 -9.32 -4.20 7.09
C TRP A 81 -9.24 -5.73 7.24
N SER A 82 -8.64 -6.23 8.33
CA SER A 82 -8.62 -7.68 8.58
C SER A 82 -10.04 -8.23 8.75
N GLY A 83 -10.93 -7.52 9.44
CA GLY A 83 -12.34 -7.88 9.54
C GLY A 83 -13.04 -7.92 8.17
N LEU A 84 -12.79 -6.93 7.31
CA LEU A 84 -13.30 -6.91 5.94
C LEU A 84 -12.81 -8.13 5.14
N VAL A 85 -11.50 -8.41 5.17
CA VAL A 85 -10.92 -9.58 4.48
C VAL A 85 -11.54 -10.89 4.97
N ILE A 86 -11.69 -11.07 6.28
CA ILE A 86 -12.29 -12.28 6.86
C ILE A 86 -13.75 -12.43 6.41
N THR A 87 -14.58 -11.39 6.58
CA THR A 87 -16.00 -11.44 6.20
C THR A 87 -16.19 -11.67 4.71
N ALA A 88 -15.36 -11.03 3.88
CA ALA A 88 -15.41 -11.18 2.43
C ALA A 88 -14.94 -12.59 2.01
N SER A 89 -13.94 -13.17 2.71
CA SER A 89 -13.50 -14.56 2.50
C SER A 89 -14.63 -15.55 2.78
N PHE A 90 -15.37 -15.36 3.88
CA PHE A 90 -16.55 -16.18 4.17
C PHE A 90 -17.65 -16.03 3.10
N ARG A 91 -17.87 -14.81 2.59
CA ARG A 91 -18.83 -14.58 1.49
C ARG A 91 -18.41 -15.34 0.24
N VAL A 92 -17.14 -15.27 -0.15
CA VAL A 92 -16.61 -16.01 -1.31
C VAL A 92 -16.72 -17.52 -1.09
N ALA A 93 -16.37 -18.02 0.10
CA ALA A 93 -16.56 -19.43 0.45
C ALA A 93 -18.02 -19.86 0.31
N TRP A 94 -18.97 -19.05 0.82
CA TRP A 94 -20.40 -19.32 0.68
C TRP A 94 -20.85 -19.38 -0.79
N VAL A 95 -20.36 -18.45 -1.63
CA VAL A 95 -20.64 -18.43 -3.07
C VAL A 95 -20.06 -19.66 -3.78
N ALA A 96 -18.90 -20.16 -3.35
CA ALA A 96 -18.29 -21.37 -3.89
C ALA A 96 -19.10 -22.64 -3.52
N PHE A 97 -19.65 -22.71 -2.30
CA PHE A 97 -20.45 -23.86 -1.86
C PHE A 97 -21.92 -23.83 -2.35
N ARG A 98 -22.47 -22.66 -2.69
CA ARG A 98 -23.88 -22.58 -3.11
C ARG A 98 -24.08 -23.28 -4.48
N PRO A 99 -25.16 -24.06 -4.68
CA PRO A 99 -25.45 -24.72 -5.96
C PRO A 99 -25.68 -23.75 -7.13
N ARG A 100 -25.99 -22.48 -6.83
CA ARG A 100 -26.29 -21.44 -7.81
C ARG A 100 -25.05 -20.82 -8.48
N GLY A 101 -23.83 -21.02 -7.99
CA GLY A 101 -22.58 -20.47 -8.56
C GLY A 101 -22.56 -18.94 -8.70
N VAL A 102 -21.53 -18.39 -9.39
CA VAL A 102 -21.42 -16.96 -9.75
C VAL A 102 -22.20 -16.72 -11.05
N ARG A 103 -23.14 -15.75 -11.09
CA ARG A 103 -23.96 -15.51 -12.29
C ARG A 103 -23.45 -14.39 -13.19
N ARG A 104 -23.07 -13.25 -12.60
CA ARG A 104 -22.62 -12.06 -13.33
C ARG A 104 -21.53 -11.35 -12.54
N SER A 105 -20.52 -10.88 -13.27
CA SER A 105 -19.51 -9.97 -12.77
C SER A 105 -19.68 -8.61 -13.39
N SER A 106 -19.50 -7.55 -12.61
CA SER A 106 -19.52 -6.18 -13.12
C SER A 106 -18.15 -5.55 -13.04
N ILE A 107 -17.83 -4.71 -14.02
CA ILE A 107 -16.64 -3.87 -14.01
C ILE A 107 -17.07 -2.44 -13.71
N THR A 108 -16.42 -1.78 -12.75
CA THR A 108 -16.74 -0.41 -12.36
C THR A 108 -15.49 0.39 -12.16
N LEU A 109 -15.50 1.61 -12.70
CA LEU A 109 -14.37 2.52 -12.58
C LEU A 109 -14.53 3.35 -11.31
N VAL A 110 -13.53 3.30 -10.44
CA VAL A 110 -13.48 4.05 -9.18
C VAL A 110 -12.33 5.05 -9.25
N GLN A 111 -12.65 6.32 -9.03
CA GLN A 111 -11.68 7.40 -8.93
C GLN A 111 -11.25 7.57 -7.47
N LEU A 112 -9.94 7.53 -7.21
CA LEU A 112 -9.35 7.68 -5.88
C LEU A 112 -8.99 9.15 -5.62
N HIS A 113 -9.02 9.55 -4.34
CA HIS A 113 -8.59 10.88 -3.87
C HIS A 113 -7.07 11.01 -3.71
N SER A 114 -6.36 9.90 -3.48
CA SER A 114 -4.95 9.88 -3.07
C SER A 114 -4.04 10.57 -4.08
N THR A 115 -3.31 11.60 -3.67
CA THR A 115 -2.33 12.28 -4.53
C THR A 115 -0.95 11.64 -4.51
N ALA A 116 -0.53 11.12 -3.36
CA ALA A 116 0.76 10.46 -3.26
C ALA A 116 0.73 9.06 -3.92
N GLU A 117 1.71 8.77 -4.79
CA GLU A 117 1.84 7.46 -5.47
C GLU A 117 1.93 6.29 -4.48
N MET A 118 2.62 6.47 -3.35
CA MET A 118 2.71 5.47 -2.29
C MET A 118 1.34 5.17 -1.67
N THR A 119 0.56 6.20 -1.35
CA THR A 119 -0.77 6.06 -0.74
C THR A 119 -1.74 5.39 -1.72
N PHE A 120 -1.72 5.83 -2.98
CA PHE A 120 -2.53 5.22 -4.04
C PHE A 120 -2.18 3.74 -4.25
N THR A 121 -0.88 3.42 -4.32
CA THR A 121 -0.41 2.03 -4.49
C THR A 121 -0.83 1.17 -3.30
N LEU A 122 -0.66 1.67 -2.07
CA LEU A 122 -1.04 0.91 -0.88
C LEU A 122 -2.56 0.74 -0.75
N ALA A 123 -3.35 1.76 -1.08
CA ALA A 123 -4.80 1.66 -1.15
C ALA A 123 -5.22 0.61 -2.19
N THR A 124 -4.60 0.63 -3.36
CA THR A 124 -4.83 -0.34 -4.43
C THR A 124 -4.54 -1.78 -3.97
N LEU A 125 -3.39 -1.99 -3.32
CA LEU A 125 -3.02 -3.29 -2.75
C LEU A 125 -4.04 -3.74 -1.69
N ALA A 126 -4.42 -2.84 -0.78
CA ALA A 126 -5.38 -3.13 0.28
C ALA A 126 -6.76 -3.50 -0.28
N ILE A 127 -7.23 -2.79 -1.32
CA ILE A 127 -8.50 -3.08 -2.01
C ILE A 127 -8.41 -4.42 -2.72
N SER A 128 -7.30 -4.72 -3.41
CA SER A 128 -7.12 -5.97 -4.15
C SER A 128 -7.06 -7.21 -3.25
N LEU A 129 -6.73 -7.04 -1.96
CA LEU A 129 -6.69 -8.13 -1.00
C LEU A 129 -8.06 -8.44 -0.36
N VAL A 130 -9.10 -7.63 -0.60
CA VAL A 130 -10.45 -7.92 -0.10
C VAL A 130 -11.18 -8.83 -1.09
N PRO A 131 -11.38 -10.12 -0.78
CA PRO A 131 -11.92 -11.07 -1.73
C PRO A 131 -13.41 -10.82 -2.01
N GLY A 132 -13.81 -10.77 -3.28
CA GLY A 132 -15.16 -10.40 -3.71
C GLY A 132 -15.18 -9.19 -4.64
N SER A 133 -14.11 -8.40 -4.64
CA SER A 133 -13.77 -7.50 -5.73
C SER A 133 -12.26 -7.46 -5.90
N TYR A 134 -11.74 -7.57 -7.12
CA TYR A 134 -10.30 -7.39 -7.36
C TYR A 134 -10.06 -6.25 -8.34
N VAL A 135 -8.88 -5.65 -8.23
CA VAL A 135 -8.46 -4.57 -9.12
C VAL A 135 -7.99 -5.20 -10.43
N ALA A 136 -8.76 -5.00 -11.51
CA ALA A 136 -8.46 -5.54 -12.82
C ALA A 136 -7.43 -4.69 -13.58
N ASP A 137 -7.50 -3.37 -13.42
CA ASP A 137 -6.57 -2.43 -14.04
C ASP A 137 -6.39 -1.18 -13.17
N VAL A 138 -5.23 -0.55 -13.32
CA VAL A 138 -4.78 0.59 -12.51
C VAL A 138 -4.22 1.66 -13.43
N ASP A 139 -4.87 2.81 -13.45
CA ASP A 139 -4.39 3.99 -14.14
C ASP A 139 -3.73 4.93 -13.13
N LEU A 140 -2.39 4.85 -13.02
CA LEU A 140 -1.60 5.67 -12.10
C LEU A 140 -1.65 7.17 -12.45
N ARG A 141 -1.77 7.51 -13.74
CA ARG A 141 -1.78 8.91 -14.19
C ARG A 141 -3.06 9.61 -13.80
N ARG A 142 -4.19 8.92 -13.95
CA ARG A 142 -5.51 9.46 -13.62
C ARG A 142 -5.99 9.02 -12.24
N ARG A 143 -5.27 8.14 -11.55
CA ARG A 143 -5.59 7.56 -10.23
C ARG A 143 -6.95 6.87 -10.21
N ARG A 144 -7.16 6.03 -11.22
CA ARG A 144 -8.40 5.29 -11.42
C ARG A 144 -8.14 3.81 -11.25
N LEU A 145 -9.06 3.15 -10.58
CA LEU A 145 -9.07 1.71 -10.41
C LEU A 145 -10.24 1.12 -11.18
N LEU A 146 -9.94 0.17 -12.05
CA LEU A 146 -10.94 -0.65 -12.67
C LEU A 146 -11.24 -1.82 -11.72
N LEU A 147 -12.34 -1.70 -10.98
CA LEU A 147 -12.74 -2.68 -9.99
C LEU A 147 -13.63 -3.74 -10.64
N HIS A 148 -13.25 -5.00 -10.54
CA HIS A 148 -14.07 -6.13 -10.94
C HIS A 148 -14.76 -6.71 -9.71
N VAL A 149 -16.09 -6.63 -9.67
CA VAL A 149 -16.90 -7.08 -8.55
C VAL A 149 -17.56 -8.42 -8.90
N LEU A 150 -17.42 -9.39 -7.98
CA LEU A 150 -17.92 -10.75 -8.13
C LEU A 150 -19.40 -10.86 -7.70
N ASP A 151 -20.17 -11.66 -8.44
CA ASP A 151 -21.57 -12.00 -8.14
C ASP A 151 -22.50 -10.79 -7.98
N THR A 152 -22.42 -9.83 -8.90
CA THR A 152 -23.27 -8.64 -8.90
C THR A 152 -24.57 -8.89 -9.65
N GLU A 153 -25.67 -9.02 -8.90
CA GLU A 153 -27.03 -9.12 -9.44
C GLU A 153 -27.76 -7.76 -9.44
N ARG A 154 -27.31 -6.81 -8.61
CA ARG A 154 -27.92 -5.48 -8.46
C ARG A 154 -26.88 -4.35 -8.52
N VAL A 155 -27.28 -3.20 -9.05
CA VAL A 155 -26.47 -1.96 -9.08
C VAL A 155 -26.05 -1.53 -7.68
N GLU A 156 -26.88 -1.77 -6.67
CA GLU A 156 -26.57 -1.47 -5.27
C GLU A 156 -25.32 -2.20 -4.74
N GLN A 157 -25.04 -3.41 -5.24
CA GLN A 157 -23.87 -4.18 -4.84
C GLN A 157 -22.59 -3.59 -5.43
N VAL A 158 -22.69 -3.04 -6.64
CA VAL A 158 -21.62 -2.30 -7.30
C VAL A 158 -21.30 -1.01 -6.54
N GLU A 159 -22.33 -0.26 -6.15
CA GLU A 159 -22.16 0.96 -5.35
C GLU A 159 -21.65 0.67 -3.92
N ALA A 160 -22.01 -0.48 -3.35
CA ALA A 160 -21.45 -0.92 -2.08
C ALA A 160 -19.94 -1.19 -2.20
N ALA A 161 -19.51 -1.92 -3.24
CA ALA A 161 -18.09 -2.18 -3.50
C ALA A 161 -17.31 -0.88 -3.77
N ARG A 162 -17.90 0.06 -4.49
CA ARG A 162 -17.32 1.40 -4.69
C ARG A 162 -17.13 2.15 -3.37
N ARG A 163 -18.15 2.17 -2.51
CA ARG A 163 -18.05 2.81 -1.18
C ARG A 163 -17.03 2.12 -0.27
N GLU A 164 -16.92 0.79 -0.33
CA GLU A 164 -15.93 0.03 0.42
C GLU A 164 -14.50 0.37 -0.04
N ALA A 165 -14.26 0.44 -1.35
CA ALA A 165 -12.97 0.84 -1.90
C ALA A 165 -12.55 2.25 -1.44
N LEU A 166 -13.48 3.22 -1.47
CA LEU A 166 -13.24 4.58 -0.97
C LEU A 166 -13.03 4.62 0.55
N GLY A 167 -13.72 3.75 1.31
CA GLY A 167 -13.52 3.61 2.74
C GLY A 167 -12.13 3.08 3.09
N ILE A 168 -11.65 2.07 2.36
CA ILE A 168 -10.30 1.52 2.49
C ILE A 168 -9.26 2.59 2.16
N GLU A 169 -9.44 3.31 1.06
CA GLU A 169 -8.58 4.43 0.69
C GLU A 169 -8.49 5.47 1.82
N ALA A 170 -9.63 5.91 2.34
CA ALA A 170 -9.65 6.92 3.40
C ALA A 170 -8.91 6.45 4.66
N MET A 171 -8.99 5.16 5.01
CA MET A 171 -8.22 4.60 6.12
C MET A 171 -6.72 4.59 5.84
N VAL A 172 -6.30 4.24 4.61
CA VAL A 172 -4.90 4.28 4.17
C VAL A 172 -4.35 5.71 4.19
N ILE A 173 -5.11 6.67 3.65
CA ILE A 173 -4.77 8.10 3.70
C ILE A 173 -4.59 8.58 5.14
N ARG A 174 -5.47 8.18 6.06
CA ARG A 174 -5.37 8.55 7.47
C ARG A 174 -4.16 7.93 8.16
N ALA A 175 -3.80 6.69 7.82
CA ALA A 175 -2.65 5.99 8.38
C ALA A 175 -1.30 6.53 7.87
N LEU A 176 -1.20 6.80 6.56
CA LEU A 176 0.08 6.90 5.85
C LEU A 176 0.23 8.08 4.88
N GLY A 177 -0.84 8.76 4.48
CA GLY A 177 -0.73 9.79 3.43
C GLY A 177 0.09 11.01 3.87
N SER A 178 0.03 12.11 3.12
CA SER A 178 0.54 13.46 3.42
C SER A 178 -0.55 14.42 3.91
N LYS A 179 -0.22 15.55 4.57
CA LYS A 179 -1.27 16.48 5.07
C LYS A 179 -2.23 16.92 3.94
N GLN A 180 -1.70 17.00 2.73
CA GLN A 180 -2.42 17.29 1.50
C GLN A 180 -3.45 16.19 1.15
N ASP A 181 -3.07 14.91 1.23
CA ASP A 181 -4.02 13.80 0.99
C ASP A 181 -5.21 13.82 1.98
N VAL A 182 -4.99 14.29 3.22
CA VAL A 182 -6.08 14.40 4.21
C VAL A 182 -7.01 15.58 3.93
N SER A 183 -6.49 16.70 3.44
CA SER A 183 -7.36 17.81 3.01
C SER A 183 -8.19 17.42 1.78
N GLU A 184 -7.63 16.62 0.87
CA GLU A 184 -8.33 16.19 -0.35
C GLU A 184 -9.48 15.21 -0.06
N LEU A 185 -9.48 14.51 1.09
CA LEU A 185 -10.63 13.74 1.56
C LEU A 185 -11.86 14.60 1.88
N SER A 186 -11.70 15.91 2.08
CA SER A 186 -12.81 16.83 2.32
C SER A 186 -13.36 17.47 1.04
N GLU A 187 -12.68 17.28 -0.09
CA GLU A 187 -13.14 17.75 -1.40
C GLU A 187 -14.09 16.75 -2.07
N PRO A 188 -15.00 17.21 -2.96
CA PRO A 188 -15.84 16.31 -3.75
C PRO A 188 -14.99 15.34 -4.58
N LEU A 189 -15.47 14.12 -4.77
CA LEU A 189 -14.83 13.13 -5.64
C LEU A 189 -14.58 13.72 -7.04
N PRO A 190 -13.39 13.53 -7.63
CA PRO A 190 -13.14 13.98 -8.99
C PRO A 190 -14.10 13.29 -9.97
N GLU A 191 -14.62 14.04 -10.93
CA GLU A 191 -15.58 13.52 -11.90
C GLU A 191 -14.94 12.44 -12.77
N VAL A 192 -15.63 11.31 -12.94
CA VAL A 192 -15.15 10.19 -13.77
C VAL A 192 -15.30 10.57 -15.24
N THR A 193 -14.27 11.20 -15.81
CA THR A 193 -14.23 11.48 -17.25
C THR A 193 -13.90 10.19 -18.00
N ARG A 194 -14.81 9.79 -18.90
CA ARG A 194 -14.74 8.55 -19.69
C ARG A 194 -13.57 8.58 -20.67
#